data_AF-A0A0N1IFB6-F1
#
_entry.id   AF-A0A0N1IFB6-F1
#
_cell.length_a   1.000
_cell.length_b   1.000
_cell.length_c   1.000
_cell.angle_alpha   90.00
_cell.angle_beta   90.00
_cell.angle_gamma   90.00
#
_symmetry.space_group_name_H-M   'P 1'
#
loop_
_entity.id
_entity.type
_entity.pdbx_description
1 polymer ?
#
loop_
_entity_poly.entity_id
_entity_poly.type
_entity_poly.pdbx_seq_one_letter_code
_entity_poly.pdbx_strand_id
1 'polypeptide(L)'
;MFAVFEDVIPPNENTPTNSTLTLSLDGTGPNLMQPSEVMPPIRLFNVTGIMVQGGECTADSCLVRVMPPPLATRAAYTCEVSTEGPKFQIARQAKHMTVVAMPEKDPIIIGAPKLVKPGEQLLLNCTSDYSLPPSDINWYIDNELQKPEIWQRTELSPPEVGGLRASWRVLRVSVPSGASGALRVRCEAILLVEPPVVRDAATIITIYSRTQLSKYVSNSGEFH
;
A
#
# COMPACT_ATOMS: atom_id res chain seq x y z
N MET A 1 8.28 -5.52 -7.67
CA MET A 1 8.36 -4.17 -7.07
C MET A 1 8.26 -3.18 -8.21
N PHE A 2 7.28 -2.28 -8.14
CA PHE A 2 7.00 -1.30 -9.19
C PHE A 2 6.87 0.08 -8.56
N ALA A 3 7.05 1.12 -9.35
CA ALA A 3 6.90 2.49 -8.89
C ALA A 3 5.65 3.10 -9.50
N VAL A 4 4.86 3.77 -8.66
CA VAL A 4 3.62 4.44 -9.06
C VAL A 4 3.80 5.94 -8.89
N PHE A 5 3.35 6.70 -9.89
CA PHE A 5 3.24 8.15 -9.80
C PHE A 5 1.87 8.51 -9.25
N GLU A 6 1.82 9.27 -8.18
CA GLU A 6 0.57 9.86 -7.69
C GLU A 6 0.27 11.10 -8.57
N ASP A 7 -0.84 10.99 -9.32
CA ASP A 7 -1.56 12.00 -10.11
C ASP A 7 -0.96 12.64 -11.39
N VAL A 8 -1.85 12.62 -12.40
CA VAL A 8 -1.91 13.48 -13.60
C VAL A 8 -2.35 14.87 -13.14
N ILE A 9 -1.57 15.92 -13.46
CA ILE A 9 -1.91 17.28 -13.05
C ILE A 9 -2.72 17.96 -14.19
N PRO A 10 -3.95 18.45 -13.93
CA PRO A 10 -4.69 19.29 -14.86
C PRO A 10 -3.97 20.64 -15.03
N PRO A 11 -4.10 21.30 -16.20
CA PRO A 11 -3.42 22.56 -16.47
C PRO A 11 -3.86 23.61 -15.44
N ASN A 12 -2.96 24.05 -14.57
CA ASN A 12 -3.24 25.19 -13.73
C ASN A 12 -3.04 26.48 -14.55
N GLU A 13 -3.88 27.47 -14.28
CA GLU A 13 -4.24 28.65 -15.09
C GLU A 13 -3.13 29.70 -15.26
N ASN A 14 -1.88 29.34 -14.97
CA ASN A 14 -0.68 30.16 -15.18
C ASN A 14 0.40 29.41 -15.99
N THR A 15 -0.01 28.46 -16.83
CA THR A 15 0.88 27.72 -17.73
C THR A 15 1.14 28.56 -18.99
N PRO A 16 2.37 29.09 -19.22
CA PRO A 16 2.72 29.61 -20.53
C PRO A 16 2.75 28.44 -21.50
N THR A 17 1.95 28.54 -22.55
CA THR A 17 1.63 27.50 -23.53
C THR A 17 2.81 27.08 -24.43
N ASN A 18 4.06 27.34 -24.02
CA ASN A 18 5.29 26.96 -24.72
C ASN A 18 6.41 26.86 -23.67
N SER A 19 6.68 25.70 -23.07
CA SER A 19 7.81 25.61 -22.12
C SER A 19 8.50 24.24 -22.07
N THR A 20 9.76 24.27 -22.52
CA THR A 20 10.83 23.26 -22.55
C THR A 20 11.29 22.78 -21.17
N LEU A 21 11.75 21.52 -21.11
CA LEU A 21 12.50 20.92 -20.00
C LEU A 21 14.01 21.25 -20.11
N THR A 22 14.63 21.70 -19.02
CA THR A 22 16.07 21.93 -18.88
C THR A 22 16.52 21.33 -17.54
N LEU A 23 17.78 20.90 -17.45
CA LEU A 23 18.55 20.65 -16.22
C LEU A 23 19.85 21.43 -16.43
N SER A 24 20.26 22.27 -15.47
CA SER A 24 21.24 23.34 -15.72
C SER A 24 22.66 22.84 -16.06
N LEU A 25 23.27 23.36 -17.15
CA LEU A 25 24.72 23.35 -17.35
C LEU A 25 25.32 24.75 -17.52
N ASP A 26 26.38 25.05 -16.77
CA ASP A 26 27.36 26.08 -17.14
C ASP A 26 28.10 25.67 -18.43
N GLY A 27 28.26 26.59 -19.40
CA GLY A 27 29.10 26.37 -20.57
C GLY A 27 29.00 27.42 -21.70
N THR A 28 29.68 28.56 -21.51
CA THR A 28 30.34 29.43 -22.51
C THR A 28 29.64 29.78 -23.84
N GLY A 29 29.24 31.06 -23.95
CA GLY A 29 29.63 31.99 -25.04
C GLY A 29 28.95 31.86 -26.43
N PRO A 30 28.62 32.99 -27.11
CA PRO A 30 27.83 32.95 -28.35
C PRO A 30 28.71 32.90 -29.60
N ASN A 31 28.45 31.99 -30.55
CA ASN A 31 28.07 32.30 -31.93
C ASN A 31 28.15 31.10 -32.92
N LEU A 32 27.28 31.19 -33.95
CA LEU A 32 27.26 30.52 -35.27
C LEU A 32 26.54 29.16 -35.41
N MET A 33 25.24 29.25 -35.77
CA MET A 33 24.57 28.64 -36.94
C MET A 33 25.11 27.32 -37.53
N GLN A 34 24.43 26.18 -37.29
CA GLN A 34 24.15 25.08 -38.24
C GLN A 34 23.16 24.05 -37.62
N PRO A 35 22.41 23.26 -38.43
CA PRO A 35 21.34 22.39 -37.98
C PRO A 35 21.90 21.04 -37.52
N SER A 36 21.99 20.81 -36.22
CA SER A 36 22.22 19.48 -35.65
C SER A 36 21.72 19.47 -34.21
N GLU A 37 20.83 18.53 -33.90
CA GLU A 37 20.29 18.23 -32.57
C GLU A 37 21.43 18.13 -31.53
N VAL A 38 21.65 19.18 -30.74
CA VAL A 38 22.50 19.09 -29.55
C VAL A 38 21.57 18.87 -28.36
N MET A 39 21.40 17.61 -27.96
CA MET A 39 20.61 17.24 -26.79
C MET A 39 21.20 17.90 -25.53
N PRO A 40 20.40 18.61 -24.72
CA PRO A 40 20.88 19.19 -23.47
C PRO A 40 21.29 18.08 -22.49
N PRO A 41 22.52 18.10 -21.94
CA PRO A 41 22.97 17.06 -21.01
C PRO A 41 22.16 17.04 -19.70
N ILE A 42 21.93 15.85 -19.16
CA ILE A 42 21.25 15.65 -17.87
C ILE A 42 22.27 15.79 -16.74
N ARG A 43 22.07 16.75 -15.83
CA ARG A 43 22.86 16.87 -14.58
C ARG A 43 22.08 16.34 -13.38
N LEU A 44 22.79 15.65 -12.49
CA LEU A 44 22.24 15.06 -11.27
C LEU A 44 22.74 15.82 -10.04
N PHE A 45 21.82 16.21 -9.16
CA PHE A 45 22.12 16.92 -7.92
C PHE A 45 21.47 16.21 -6.73
N ASN A 46 22.18 16.11 -5.61
CA ASN A 46 21.69 15.54 -4.34
C ASN A 46 21.07 14.13 -4.46
N VAL A 47 21.65 13.26 -5.29
CA VAL A 47 21.18 11.87 -5.43
C VAL A 47 21.80 11.00 -4.33
N THR A 48 21.00 10.67 -3.31
CA THR A 48 21.37 9.72 -2.26
C THR A 48 20.47 8.49 -2.31
N GLY A 49 21.08 7.30 -2.39
CA GLY A 49 20.37 6.02 -2.33
C GLY A 49 19.54 5.65 -3.57
N ILE A 50 19.46 6.50 -4.59
CA ILE A 50 18.72 6.27 -5.85
C ILE A 50 19.72 5.99 -6.97
N MET A 51 19.48 4.93 -7.76
CA MET A 51 20.29 4.66 -8.95
C MET A 51 19.65 5.31 -10.18
N VAL A 52 20.43 6.08 -10.95
CA VAL A 52 19.96 6.70 -12.20
C VAL A 52 20.43 5.85 -13.37
N GLN A 53 19.49 5.43 -14.23
CA GLN A 53 19.77 4.56 -15.38
C GLN A 53 20.02 5.35 -16.68
N GLY A 54 20.02 6.67 -16.61
CA GLY A 54 20.18 7.58 -17.73
C GLY A 54 18.89 8.34 -18.03
N GLY A 55 18.89 9.01 -19.17
CA GLY A 55 17.75 9.81 -19.63
C GLY A 55 18.02 10.43 -20.99
N GLU A 56 16.96 10.97 -21.59
CA GLU A 56 16.97 11.53 -22.93
C GLU A 56 16.21 12.84 -22.90
N CYS A 57 16.72 13.85 -23.59
CA CYS A 57 16.11 15.16 -23.68
C CYS A 57 15.93 15.57 -25.14
N THR A 58 14.79 16.17 -25.41
CA THR A 58 14.37 16.81 -26.66
C THR A 58 14.21 18.31 -26.42
N ALA A 59 13.93 19.09 -27.46
CA ALA A 59 13.69 20.53 -27.34
C ALA A 59 12.48 20.89 -26.45
N ASP A 60 11.55 19.95 -26.23
CA ASP A 60 10.30 20.21 -25.49
C ASP A 60 10.13 19.30 -24.27
N SER A 61 10.86 18.18 -24.19
CA SER A 61 10.70 17.20 -23.13
C SER A 61 11.99 16.49 -22.72
N CYS A 62 12.11 16.15 -21.44
CA CYS A 62 13.19 15.36 -20.86
C CYS A 62 12.62 14.18 -20.08
N LEU A 63 13.22 13.02 -20.27
CA LEU A 63 12.95 11.78 -19.56
C LEU A 63 14.16 11.41 -18.72
N VAL A 64 13.95 11.10 -17.44
CA VAL A 64 14.98 10.55 -16.54
C VAL A 64 14.48 9.23 -15.97
N ARG A 65 15.31 8.19 -16.06
CA ARG A 65 15.00 6.87 -15.51
C ARG A 65 15.75 6.69 -14.19
N VAL A 66 15.00 6.39 -13.14
CA VAL A 66 15.52 6.20 -11.79
C VAL A 66 15.02 4.88 -11.20
N MET A 67 15.87 4.23 -10.42
CA MET A 67 15.55 3.07 -9.60
C MET A 67 15.66 3.49 -8.13
N PRO A 68 14.53 3.73 -7.46
CA PRO A 68 14.53 4.05 -6.03
C PRO A 68 14.97 2.83 -5.22
N PRO A 69 15.59 3.03 -4.04
CA PRO A 69 15.90 1.94 -3.14
C PRO A 69 14.61 1.39 -2.54
N PRO A 70 14.53 0.07 -2.26
CA PRO A 70 13.34 -0.55 -1.69
C PRO A 70 12.91 0.05 -0.34
N LEU A 71 13.86 0.62 0.42
CA LEU A 71 13.58 1.20 1.73
C LEU A 71 12.91 2.58 1.70
N ALA A 72 12.95 3.28 0.56
CA ALA A 72 12.27 4.57 0.42
C ALA A 72 10.83 4.32 -0.02
N THR A 73 9.91 4.18 0.95
CA THR A 73 8.47 3.99 0.68
C THR A 73 7.90 5.10 -0.19
N ARG A 74 8.36 6.36 -0.05
CA ARG A 74 7.93 7.50 -0.86
C ARG A 74 9.02 8.56 -0.90
N ALA A 75 9.40 9.01 -2.11
CA ALA A 75 10.38 10.06 -2.30
C ALA A 75 9.86 11.15 -3.25
N ALA A 76 10.27 12.39 -3.02
CA ALA A 76 9.96 13.52 -3.91
C ALA A 76 11.09 13.68 -4.94
N TYR A 77 10.71 13.77 -6.21
CA TYR A 77 11.58 13.99 -7.35
C TYR A 77 11.28 15.35 -7.92
N THR A 78 12.26 16.25 -7.89
CA THR A 78 12.13 17.62 -8.40
C THR A 78 12.86 17.74 -9.73
N CYS A 79 12.14 18.18 -10.75
CA CYS A 79 12.73 18.62 -12.01
C CYS A 79 12.90 20.15 -11.97
N GLU A 80 14.08 20.63 -12.38
CA GLU A 80 14.44 22.05 -12.40
C GLU A 80 15.04 22.45 -13.73
N VAL A 81 14.36 23.39 -14.39
CA VAL A 81 14.68 23.98 -15.69
C VAL A 81 15.21 25.39 -15.50
N SER A 82 16.38 25.72 -16.05
CA SER A 82 16.96 27.06 -15.97
C SER A 82 17.43 27.60 -17.33
N THR A 83 17.25 28.90 -17.59
CA THR A 83 17.80 29.59 -18.77
C THR A 83 19.11 30.31 -18.45
N GLU A 84 20.05 30.38 -19.38
CA GLU A 84 21.27 31.20 -19.25
C GLU A 84 20.95 32.69 -19.48
N GLY A 85 21.87 33.59 -19.11
CA GLY A 85 21.67 35.05 -19.11
C GLY A 85 21.24 35.68 -20.45
N PRO A 86 20.85 36.97 -20.47
CA PRO A 86 20.94 37.95 -19.38
C PRO A 86 19.76 37.92 -18.41
N LYS A 87 18.68 37.19 -18.72
CA LYS A 87 17.56 36.93 -17.79
C LYS A 87 17.58 35.47 -17.38
N PHE A 88 18.06 35.24 -16.16
CA PHE A 88 18.02 33.93 -15.54
C PHE A 88 16.59 33.64 -15.07
N GLN A 89 15.96 32.61 -15.63
CA GLN A 89 14.65 32.13 -15.20
C GLN A 89 14.78 30.68 -14.79
N ILE A 90 14.07 30.30 -13.72
CA ILE A 90 14.02 28.93 -13.22
C ILE A 90 12.57 28.48 -13.08
N ALA A 91 12.24 27.33 -13.64
CA ALA A 91 10.99 26.62 -13.39
C ALA A 91 11.28 25.31 -12.66
N ARG A 92 10.51 25.00 -11.61
CA ARG A 92 10.67 23.78 -10.79
C ARG A 92 9.34 23.09 -10.61
N GLN A 93 9.35 21.77 -10.66
CA GLN A 93 8.20 20.95 -10.30
C GLN A 93 8.66 19.71 -9.53
N ALA A 94 8.01 19.43 -8.41
CA ALA A 94 8.24 18.23 -7.61
C ALA A 94 7.07 17.26 -7.76
N LYS A 95 7.38 15.97 -7.86
CA LYS A 95 6.40 14.87 -7.82
C LYS A 95 6.83 13.78 -6.85
N HIS A 96 5.88 13.09 -6.25
CA HIS A 96 6.16 11.93 -5.41
C HIS A 96 6.13 10.65 -6.23
N MET A 97 7.08 9.76 -5.94
CA MET A 97 7.13 8.40 -6.46
C MET A 97 7.20 7.47 -5.25
N THR A 98 6.30 6.49 -5.24
CA THR A 98 6.14 5.51 -4.17
C THR A 98 6.57 4.15 -4.70
N VAL A 99 7.39 3.43 -3.93
CA VAL A 99 7.82 2.07 -4.30
C VAL A 99 6.87 1.07 -3.67
N VAL A 100 6.31 0.20 -4.50
CA VAL A 100 5.27 -0.74 -4.09
C VAL A 100 5.70 -2.18 -4.35
N ALA A 101 5.55 -3.01 -3.33
CA ALA A 101 5.60 -4.46 -3.42
C ALA A 101 4.25 -5.01 -2.97
N MET A 102 3.52 -5.60 -3.91
CA MET A 102 2.19 -6.15 -3.67
C MET A 102 2.31 -7.51 -2.97
N PRO A 103 1.39 -7.82 -2.02
CA PRO A 103 1.32 -9.15 -1.44
C PRO A 103 0.93 -10.18 -2.51
N GLU A 104 1.63 -11.31 -2.54
CA GLU A 104 1.36 -12.38 -3.50
C GLU A 104 0.26 -13.31 -3.01
N LYS A 105 0.21 -13.52 -1.69
CA LYS A 105 -0.72 -14.45 -1.04
C LYS A 105 -1.83 -13.73 -0.29
N ASP A 106 -2.97 -14.41 -0.20
CA ASP A 106 -4.07 -14.00 0.67
C ASP A 106 -3.64 -14.07 2.16
N PRO A 107 -4.21 -13.21 3.02
CA PRO A 107 -3.91 -13.25 4.43
C PRO A 107 -4.38 -14.57 5.08
N ILE A 108 -3.78 -14.93 6.20
CA ILE A 108 -4.10 -16.18 6.91
C ILE A 108 -4.82 -15.86 8.21
N ILE A 109 -5.99 -16.46 8.40
CA ILE A 109 -6.76 -16.39 9.66
C ILE A 109 -6.39 -17.57 10.56
N ILE A 110 -5.95 -17.25 11.78
CA ILE A 110 -5.58 -18.19 12.85
C ILE A 110 -6.50 -17.95 14.05
N GLY A 111 -6.77 -18.99 14.84
CA GLY A 111 -7.61 -18.90 16.04
C GLY A 111 -9.12 -18.98 15.76
N ALA A 112 -9.52 -19.34 14.53
CA ALA A 112 -10.90 -19.56 14.13
C ALA A 112 -11.28 -21.06 14.20
N PRO A 113 -11.78 -21.58 15.33
CA PRO A 113 -12.22 -22.97 15.41
C PRO A 113 -13.42 -23.22 14.50
N LYS A 114 -13.58 -24.46 14.01
CA LYS A 114 -14.77 -24.84 13.22
C LYS A 114 -16.07 -24.74 14.02
N LEU A 115 -15.99 -24.92 15.34
CA LEU A 115 -17.13 -25.01 16.25
C LEU A 115 -16.82 -24.29 17.58
N VAL A 116 -17.73 -23.43 18.06
CA VAL A 116 -17.59 -22.61 19.27
C VAL A 116 -18.85 -22.68 20.13
N LYS A 117 -18.74 -22.61 21.46
CA LYS A 117 -19.92 -22.58 22.33
C LYS A 117 -20.46 -21.15 22.48
N PRO A 118 -21.79 -20.99 22.62
CA PRO A 118 -22.35 -19.72 23.06
C PRO A 118 -21.72 -19.25 24.37
N GLY A 119 -21.34 -17.98 24.46
CA GLY A 119 -20.69 -17.38 25.63
C GLY A 119 -19.16 -17.45 25.64
N GLU A 120 -18.54 -18.14 24.67
CA GLU A 120 -17.07 -18.18 24.56
C GLU A 120 -16.51 -16.90 23.91
N GLN A 121 -15.26 -16.60 24.25
CA GLN A 121 -14.48 -15.53 23.62
C GLN A 121 -13.44 -16.14 22.69
N LEU A 122 -13.35 -15.60 21.47
CA LEU A 122 -12.40 -16.00 20.45
C LEU A 122 -11.33 -14.91 20.26
N LEU A 123 -10.09 -15.36 20.08
CA LEU A 123 -8.96 -14.53 19.69
C LEU A 123 -8.55 -14.92 18.28
N LEU A 124 -8.94 -14.10 17.32
CA LEU A 124 -8.64 -14.31 15.91
C LEU A 124 -7.42 -13.48 15.54
N ASN A 125 -6.45 -14.08 14.85
CA ASN A 125 -5.31 -13.35 14.30
C ASN A 125 -5.35 -13.46 12.78
N CYS A 126 -5.19 -12.33 12.10
CA CYS A 126 -5.06 -12.29 10.66
C CYS A 126 -3.70 -11.73 10.31
N THR A 127 -2.89 -12.51 9.60
CA THR A 127 -1.54 -12.14 9.16
C THR A 127 -1.50 -12.01 7.65
N SER A 128 -1.04 -10.88 7.14
CA SER A 128 -0.83 -10.64 5.71
C SER A 128 0.49 -11.24 5.22
N ASP A 129 0.59 -11.37 3.90
CA ASP A 129 1.87 -11.58 3.24
C ASP A 129 2.73 -10.31 3.29
N TYR A 130 4.02 -10.48 3.03
CA TYR A 130 4.97 -9.37 3.02
C TYR A 130 4.63 -8.37 1.91
N SER A 131 4.57 -7.09 2.28
CA SER A 131 4.24 -6.01 1.34
C SER A 131 5.03 -4.74 1.66
N LEU A 132 5.06 -3.84 0.68
CA LEU A 132 5.54 -2.47 0.85
C LEU A 132 4.61 -1.49 0.13
N PRO A 133 4.04 -0.47 0.81
CA PRO A 133 4.02 -0.34 2.28
C PRO A 133 3.37 -1.56 2.96
N PRO A 134 3.50 -1.74 4.29
CA PRO A 134 2.83 -2.84 4.96
C PRO A 134 1.30 -2.70 4.82
N SER A 135 0.61 -3.82 4.60
CA SER A 135 -0.85 -3.81 4.43
C SER A 135 -1.58 -3.45 5.73
N ASP A 136 -2.66 -2.69 5.63
CA ASP A 136 -3.60 -2.49 6.73
C ASP A 136 -4.56 -3.67 6.82
N ILE A 137 -4.85 -4.12 8.04
CA ILE A 137 -5.70 -5.28 8.28
C ILE A 137 -7.07 -4.81 8.74
N ASN A 138 -8.12 -5.24 8.05
CA ASN A 138 -9.52 -5.03 8.43
C ASN A 138 -10.22 -6.36 8.70
N TRP A 139 -11.12 -6.35 9.68
CA TRP A 139 -11.91 -7.52 10.07
C TRP A 139 -13.38 -7.23 9.84
N TYR A 140 -14.11 -8.26 9.41
CA TYR A 140 -15.55 -8.25 9.28
C TYR A 140 -16.13 -9.48 9.97
N ILE A 141 -17.19 -9.27 10.74
CA ILE A 141 -18.02 -10.33 11.31
C ILE A 141 -19.40 -10.15 10.72
N ASP A 142 -19.91 -11.18 10.03
CA ASP A 142 -21.21 -11.16 9.36
C ASP A 142 -21.39 -9.92 8.44
N ASN A 143 -20.32 -9.60 7.70
CA ASN A 143 -20.18 -8.44 6.81
C ASN A 143 -20.13 -7.06 7.49
N GLU A 144 -20.10 -7.00 8.82
CA GLU A 144 -19.94 -5.73 9.55
C GLU A 144 -18.46 -5.45 9.86
N LEU A 145 -17.98 -4.27 9.45
CA LEU A 145 -16.61 -3.83 9.71
C LEU A 145 -16.38 -3.66 11.22
N GLN A 146 -15.40 -4.40 11.74
CA GLN A 146 -14.98 -4.31 13.12
C GLN A 146 -13.97 -3.16 13.26
N LYS A 147 -14.42 -2.07 13.89
CA LYS A 147 -13.58 -0.91 14.18
C LYS A 147 -12.48 -1.33 15.16
N PRO A 148 -11.21 -1.06 14.86
CA PRO A 148 -10.13 -1.38 15.78
C PRO A 148 -10.27 -0.54 17.05
N GLU A 149 -10.16 -1.19 18.20
CA GLU A 149 -9.93 -0.49 19.46
C GLU A 149 -8.52 0.13 19.46
N ILE A 150 -8.29 1.14 20.31
CA ILE A 150 -7.00 1.85 20.40
C ILE A 150 -5.81 0.89 20.62
N TRP A 151 -6.05 -0.22 21.31
CA TRP A 151 -5.05 -1.25 21.64
C TRP A 151 -4.92 -2.37 20.60
N GLN A 152 -5.82 -2.41 19.61
CA GLN A 152 -5.85 -3.43 18.54
C GLN A 152 -5.29 -2.87 17.24
N ARG A 153 -4.17 -2.13 17.33
CA ARG A 153 -3.49 -1.60 16.15
C ARG A 153 -2.87 -2.74 15.35
N THR A 154 -2.75 -2.51 14.04
CA THR A 154 -1.96 -3.38 13.17
C THR A 154 -0.52 -3.44 13.67
N GLU A 155 -0.04 -4.63 13.97
CA GLU A 155 1.33 -4.92 14.32
C GLU A 155 2.14 -5.26 13.06
N LEU A 156 3.45 -5.05 13.10
CA LEU A 156 4.34 -5.20 11.95
C LEU A 156 5.51 -6.11 12.28
N SER A 157 5.89 -6.97 11.33
CA SER A 157 7.11 -7.77 11.44
C SER A 157 8.35 -6.87 11.45
N PRO A 158 9.51 -7.37 11.90
CA PRO A 158 10.78 -6.78 11.49
C PRO A 158 10.86 -6.66 9.96
N PRO A 159 11.52 -5.62 9.44
CA PRO A 159 11.71 -5.48 7.99
C PRO A 159 12.60 -6.59 7.45
N GLU A 160 12.18 -7.20 6.34
CA GLU A 160 12.96 -8.18 5.59
C GLU A 160 13.82 -7.49 4.50
N VAL A 161 14.48 -8.29 3.67
CA VAL A 161 15.23 -7.80 2.51
C VAL A 161 14.30 -6.95 1.64
N GLY A 162 14.77 -5.75 1.28
CA GLY A 162 13.96 -4.80 0.50
C GLY A 162 12.94 -4.00 1.33
N GLY A 163 12.99 -4.07 2.67
CA GLY A 163 12.12 -3.28 3.55
C GLY A 163 10.69 -3.82 3.67
N LEU A 164 10.40 -4.99 3.08
CA LEU A 164 9.09 -5.62 3.14
C LEU A 164 8.71 -5.95 4.58
N ARG A 165 7.43 -5.81 4.93
CA ARG A 165 6.93 -6.21 6.25
C ARG A 165 5.62 -6.96 6.08
N ALA A 166 5.46 -8.03 6.87
CA ALA A 166 4.16 -8.61 7.12
C ALA A 166 3.46 -7.79 8.21
N SER A 167 2.14 -7.76 8.16
CA SER A 167 1.31 -7.09 9.15
C SER A 167 0.27 -8.04 9.72
N TRP A 168 -0.15 -7.81 10.96
CA TRP A 168 -1.24 -8.60 11.54
C TRP A 168 -2.08 -7.80 12.52
N ARG A 169 -3.31 -8.27 12.74
CA ARG A 169 -4.22 -7.67 13.72
C ARG A 169 -5.03 -8.74 14.44
N VAL A 170 -5.00 -8.69 15.77
CA VAL A 170 -5.81 -9.58 16.61
C VAL A 170 -7.19 -8.97 16.85
N LEU A 171 -8.24 -9.75 16.62
CA LEU A 171 -9.62 -9.41 16.94
C LEU A 171 -10.12 -10.29 18.09
N ARG A 172 -10.74 -9.65 19.08
CA ARG A 172 -11.51 -10.32 20.13
C ARG A 172 -12.98 -10.39 19.72
N VAL A 173 -13.52 -11.59 19.61
CA VAL A 173 -14.94 -11.81 19.30
C VAL A 173 -15.61 -12.47 20.49
N SER A 174 -16.65 -11.86 21.03
CA SER A 174 -17.47 -12.46 22.09
C SER A 174 -18.71 -13.09 21.46
N VAL A 175 -18.86 -14.41 21.58
CA VAL A 175 -20.04 -15.12 21.07
C VAL A 175 -21.19 -14.94 22.08
N PRO A 176 -22.33 -14.35 21.71
CA PRO A 176 -23.43 -14.16 22.66
C PRO A 176 -23.94 -15.50 23.22
N SER A 177 -24.31 -15.55 24.50
CA SER A 177 -24.74 -16.79 25.18
C SER A 177 -26.00 -17.43 24.61
N GLY A 178 -26.83 -16.66 23.88
CA GLY A 178 -28.02 -17.13 23.17
C GLY A 178 -27.84 -17.28 21.66
N ALA A 179 -26.63 -17.06 21.14
CA ALA A 179 -26.38 -17.16 19.71
C ALA A 179 -26.46 -18.63 19.23
N SER A 180 -26.90 -18.80 17.99
CA SER A 180 -26.93 -20.09 17.28
C SER A 180 -26.69 -19.84 15.80
N GLY A 181 -26.34 -20.88 15.05
CA GLY A 181 -26.01 -20.75 13.62
C GLY A 181 -24.50 -20.70 13.41
N ALA A 182 -24.01 -19.70 12.69
CA ALA A 182 -22.59 -19.56 12.39
C ALA A 182 -22.19 -18.10 12.25
N LEU A 183 -20.93 -17.79 12.59
CA LEU A 183 -20.28 -16.50 12.38
C LEU A 183 -19.48 -16.56 11.08
N ARG A 184 -19.73 -15.62 10.17
CA ARG A 184 -18.87 -15.43 8.99
C ARG A 184 -17.78 -14.44 9.32
N VAL A 185 -16.55 -14.92 9.38
CA VAL A 185 -15.37 -14.11 9.66
C VAL A 185 -14.66 -13.84 8.35
N ARG A 186 -14.39 -12.57 8.03
CA ARG A 186 -13.58 -12.17 6.89
C ARG A 186 -12.50 -11.21 7.34
N CYS A 187 -11.29 -11.39 6.83
CA CYS A 187 -10.18 -10.49 7.00
C CYS A 187 -9.74 -9.94 5.65
N GLU A 188 -9.50 -8.64 5.56
CA GLU A 188 -8.93 -7.96 4.40
C GLU A 188 -7.56 -7.41 4.75
N ALA A 189 -6.54 -7.71 3.95
CA ALA A 189 -5.25 -7.05 3.92
C ALA A 189 -5.24 -6.05 2.76
N ILE A 190 -5.12 -4.77 3.10
CA ILE A 190 -5.27 -3.64 2.17
C ILE A 190 -3.93 -2.94 2.02
N LEU A 191 -3.39 -2.95 0.81
CA LEU A 191 -2.26 -2.13 0.43
C LEU A 191 -2.76 -0.75 0.00
N LEU A 192 -2.42 0.29 0.78
CA LEU A 192 -2.84 1.68 0.55
C LEU A 192 -2.05 2.32 -0.59
N VAL A 193 -2.31 1.87 -1.81
CA VAL A 193 -1.81 2.42 -3.07
C VAL A 193 -3.00 2.81 -3.95
N GLU A 194 -2.78 3.52 -5.05
CA GLU A 194 -3.85 3.93 -5.95
C GLU A 194 -3.74 3.18 -7.31
N PRO A 195 -4.75 2.38 -7.71
CA PRO A 195 -5.89 1.92 -6.90
C PRO A 195 -5.48 0.94 -5.79
N PRO A 196 -6.26 0.83 -4.69
CA PRO A 196 -5.89 -0.03 -3.56
C PRO A 196 -5.87 -1.50 -3.96
N VAL A 197 -4.84 -2.21 -3.50
CA VAL A 197 -4.75 -3.66 -3.70
C VAL A 197 -5.27 -4.35 -2.45
N VAL A 198 -6.29 -5.19 -2.61
CA VAL A 198 -6.95 -5.91 -1.50
C VAL A 198 -6.76 -7.40 -1.70
N ARG A 199 -6.36 -8.08 -0.63
CA ARG A 199 -6.33 -9.54 -0.50
C ARG A 199 -7.18 -9.93 0.70
N ASP A 200 -8.01 -10.95 0.58
CA ASP A 200 -8.92 -11.32 1.66
C ASP A 200 -8.96 -12.83 1.92
N ALA A 201 -9.31 -13.17 3.16
CA ALA A 201 -9.57 -14.53 3.57
C ALA A 201 -10.84 -14.58 4.39
N ALA A 202 -11.62 -15.65 4.21
CA ALA A 202 -12.86 -15.86 4.93
C ALA A 202 -12.95 -17.25 5.52
N THR A 203 -13.61 -17.36 6.67
CA THR A 203 -13.90 -18.62 7.34
C THR A 203 -15.23 -18.56 8.07
N ILE A 204 -15.82 -19.72 8.33
CA ILE A 204 -17.10 -19.85 9.01
C ILE A 204 -16.90 -20.62 10.31
N ILE A 205 -17.33 -20.01 11.42
CA ILE A 205 -17.30 -20.61 12.76
C ILE A 205 -18.71 -21.02 13.13
N THR A 206 -18.98 -22.31 13.26
CA THR A 206 -20.31 -22.81 13.65
C THR A 206 -20.50 -22.66 15.15
N ILE A 207 -21.70 -22.28 15.59
CA ILE A 207 -22.03 -22.14 17.01
C ILE A 207 -22.79 -23.39 17.48
N TYR A 208 -22.37 -23.98 18.61
CA TYR A 208 -23.07 -25.12 19.21
C TYR A 208 -24.55 -24.79 19.45
N SER A 209 -25.45 -25.63 18.93
CA SER A 209 -26.87 -25.57 19.27
C SER A 209 -27.15 -26.34 20.57
N ARG A 210 -27.74 -25.67 21.58
CA ARG A 210 -28.21 -26.34 22.81
C ARG A 210 -29.26 -27.42 22.55
N THR A 211 -29.97 -27.40 21.42
CA THR A 211 -31.01 -28.39 21.09
C THR A 211 -30.49 -29.80 20.79
N GLN A 212 -29.16 -29.99 20.68
CA GLN A 212 -28.56 -31.32 20.54
C GLN A 212 -28.51 -32.11 21.87
N LEU A 213 -28.55 -31.44 23.03
CA LEU A 213 -28.53 -32.14 24.34
C LEU A 213 -29.91 -32.66 24.80
N SER A 214 -31.01 -32.10 24.31
CA SER A 214 -32.35 -32.47 24.79
C SER A 214 -32.89 -33.78 24.21
N LYS A 215 -32.16 -34.44 23.29
CA LYS A 215 -32.56 -35.76 22.74
C LYS A 215 -32.07 -36.95 23.56
N TYR A 216 -31.19 -36.75 24.55
CA TYR A 216 -30.62 -37.84 25.35
C TYR A 216 -31.10 -37.89 26.81
N VAL A 217 -32.02 -37.00 27.22
CA VAL A 217 -32.62 -37.01 28.57
C VAL A 217 -34.14 -37.10 28.46
N SER A 218 -34.62 -38.27 28.05
CA SER A 218 -36.00 -38.73 28.28
C SER A 218 -36.06 -40.24 28.03
N ASN A 219 -35.43 -41.04 28.90
CA ASN A 219 -35.98 -42.33 29.29
C ASN A 219 -35.27 -42.91 30.52
N SER A 220 -35.75 -42.55 31.72
CA SER A 220 -35.62 -43.38 32.92
C SER A 220 -36.62 -42.85 33.96
N GLY A 221 -37.90 -43.01 33.64
CA GLY A 221 -38.97 -42.94 34.64
C GLY A 221 -39.18 -44.33 35.24
N GLU A 222 -39.29 -44.36 36.55
CA GLU A 222 -39.50 -45.51 37.42
C GLU A 222 -40.68 -46.41 37.00
N PHE A 223 -40.52 -47.72 37.22
CA PHE A 223 -41.62 -48.60 37.59
C PHE A 223 -41.28 -49.29 38.91
N HIS A 224 -42.16 -49.06 39.89
CA HIS A 224 -42.27 -49.72 41.18
C HIS A 224 -42.56 -51.22 41.06
#